data_AF-A0A838MUX8-F1
#
_entry.id   AF-A0A838MUX8-F1
#
_cell.length_a   1.000
_cell.length_b   1.000
_cell.length_c   1.000
_cell.angle_alpha   90.00
_cell.angle_beta   90.00
_cell.angle_gamma   90.00
#
_symmetry.space_group_name_H-M   'P 1'
#
loop_
_entity.id
_entity.type
_entity.pdbx_description
1 polymer ?
#
loop_
_entity_poly.entity_id
_entity_poly.type
_entity_poly.pdbx_seq_one_letter_code
_entity_poly.pdbx_strand_id
1 'polypeptide(L)'
;IKGKEEIDLEVDPPPDLTVEIDITSPSLNRFPIYAAIGIPEIWRYDGARMMFYQLSGGAYAEVKESAALPRVNSQIVTQFIAESRTLERLDWLRRVRAWARTACE
;
A
#
# COMPACT_ATOMS: atom_id res chain seq x y z
N ILE A 1 -6.46 -12.96 -7.84
CA ILE A 1 -5.61 -14.08 -7.37
C ILE A 1 -6.03 -14.38 -5.95
N LYS A 2 -6.69 -15.53 -5.70
CA LYS A 2 -7.23 -15.95 -4.40
C LYS A 2 -7.08 -17.47 -4.33
N GLY A 3 -6.43 -17.99 -3.29
CA GLY A 3 -6.45 -19.43 -2.97
C GLY A 3 -5.17 -20.24 -3.19
N LYS A 4 -3.97 -19.71 -2.90
CA LYS A 4 -2.76 -20.53 -2.76
C LYS A 4 -2.03 -20.14 -1.47
N GLU A 5 -1.77 -21.13 -0.61
CA GLU A 5 -1.12 -20.98 0.71
C GLU A 5 0.42 -21.03 0.64
N GLU A 6 0.98 -21.29 -0.54
CA GLU A 6 2.44 -21.31 -0.76
C GLU A 6 2.74 -20.57 -2.07
N ILE A 7 3.51 -19.48 -1.97
CA ILE A 7 3.93 -18.64 -3.09
C ILE A 7 5.40 -19.00 -3.35
N ASP A 8 5.64 -19.70 -4.45
CA ASP A 8 6.97 -19.94 -4.99
C ASP A 8 7.38 -18.74 -5.86
N LEU A 9 8.31 -17.94 -5.35
CA LEU A 9 8.73 -16.64 -5.89
C LEU A 9 9.74 -16.77 -7.03
N GLU A 10 10.18 -17.99 -7.37
CA GLU A 10 10.98 -18.26 -8.57
C GLU A 10 10.09 -18.52 -9.80
N VAL A 11 8.81 -18.86 -9.60
CA VAL A 11 7.86 -19.18 -10.68
C VAL A 11 6.83 -18.07 -10.88
N ASP A 12 6.42 -17.37 -9.81
CA ASP A 12 5.52 -16.23 -9.87
C ASP A 12 6.31 -14.92 -9.62
N PRO A 13 6.26 -13.92 -10.53
CA PRO A 13 6.98 -12.67 -10.32
C PRO A 13 6.53 -12.03 -9.00
N PRO A 14 7.46 -11.43 -8.24
CA PRO A 14 7.11 -10.78 -6.98
C PRO A 14 6.03 -9.72 -7.23
N PRO A 15 5.02 -9.61 -6.35
CA PRO A 15 3.94 -8.65 -6.54
C PRO A 15 4.49 -7.22 -6.58
N ASP A 16 4.00 -6.44 -7.55
CA ASP A 16 4.42 -5.05 -7.78
C ASP A 16 4.05 -4.10 -6.62
N LEU A 17 3.15 -4.50 -5.73
CA LEU A 17 2.72 -3.75 -4.55
C LEU A 17 2.15 -4.68 -3.47
N THR A 18 2.57 -4.50 -2.22
CA THR A 18 1.99 -5.17 -1.04
C THR A 18 1.35 -4.15 -0.10
N VAL A 19 0.13 -4.42 0.39
CA VAL A 19 -0.58 -3.57 1.36
C VAL A 19 -0.80 -4.35 2.66
N GLU A 20 -0.18 -3.88 3.74
CA GLU A 20 -0.23 -4.45 5.09
C GLU A 20 -1.08 -3.58 6.02
N ILE A 21 -1.99 -4.24 6.77
CA ILE A 21 -2.85 -3.59 7.78
C ILE A 21 -2.38 -4.06 9.16
N ASP A 22 -1.59 -3.22 9.82
CA ASP A 22 -1.01 -3.47 11.13
C ASP A 22 -1.87 -2.87 12.24
N ILE A 23 -2.86 -3.62 12.71
CA ILE A 23 -3.72 -3.17 13.82
C ILE A 23 -3.30 -3.81 15.15
N THR A 24 -2.71 -5.01 15.14
CA THR A 24 -2.50 -5.81 16.36
C THR A 24 -1.12 -6.48 16.47
N SER A 25 -0.27 -6.45 15.44
CA SER A 25 1.09 -6.99 15.47
C SER A 25 2.01 -6.16 14.57
N PRO A 26 3.27 -5.87 14.96
CA PRO A 26 4.17 -5.07 14.12
C PRO A 26 4.71 -5.88 12.93
N SER A 27 4.21 -5.63 11.70
CA SER A 27 4.75 -6.18 10.44
C SER A 27 6.18 -5.75 10.11
N LEU A 28 6.76 -4.78 10.83
CA LEU A 28 8.15 -4.34 10.66
C LEU A 28 9.15 -5.52 10.70
N ASN A 29 8.83 -6.58 11.45
CA ASN A 29 9.66 -7.80 11.49
C ASN A 29 9.73 -8.57 10.16
N ARG A 30 8.88 -8.25 9.17
CA ARG A 30 8.83 -8.91 7.85
C ARG A 30 9.56 -8.13 6.75
N PHE A 31 9.99 -6.89 7.01
CA PHE A 31 10.69 -6.07 6.02
C PHE A 31 11.95 -6.75 5.46
N PRO A 32 12.80 -7.41 6.26
CA PRO A 32 13.94 -8.14 5.72
C PRO A 32 13.55 -9.30 4.78
N ILE A 33 12.42 -9.96 5.06
CA ILE A 33 11.90 -11.05 4.22
C ILE A 33 11.41 -10.47 2.89
N TYR A 34 10.61 -9.41 2.91
CA TYR A 34 10.12 -8.76 1.69
C TYR A 34 11.25 -8.17 0.84
N ALA A 35 12.31 -7.65 1.47
CA ALA A 35 13.51 -7.17 0.78
C ALA A 35 14.26 -8.31 0.09
N ALA A 36 14.40 -9.47 0.74
CA ALA A 36 15.03 -10.66 0.16
C ALA A 36 14.25 -11.20 -1.05
N ILE A 37 12.93 -11.03 -1.05
CA ILE A 37 12.02 -11.42 -2.13
C ILE A 37 11.97 -10.36 -3.24
N GLY A 38 12.47 -9.15 -2.99
CA GLY A 38 12.53 -8.08 -3.97
C GLY A 38 11.21 -7.32 -4.16
N ILE A 39 10.34 -7.27 -3.15
CA ILE A 39 9.10 -6.48 -3.23
C ILE A 39 9.45 -4.98 -3.36
N PRO A 40 9.10 -4.30 -4.46
CA PRO A 40 9.57 -2.94 -4.73
C PRO A 40 8.94 -1.90 -3.78
N GLU A 41 7.70 -2.13 -3.34
CA GLU A 41 6.95 -1.18 -2.53
C GLU A 41 5.99 -1.85 -1.53
N ILE A 42 5.95 -1.32 -0.30
CA ILE A 42 5.07 -1.75 0.78
C ILE A 42 4.27 -0.57 1.28
N TRP A 43 2.95 -0.73 1.36
CA TRP A 43 2.05 0.20 2.02
C TRP A 43 1.68 -0.36 3.38
N ARG A 44 1.86 0.43 4.44
CA ARG A 44 1.57 0.02 5.81
C ARG A 44 0.61 1.00 6.44
N TYR A 45 -0.54 0.50 6.90
CA TYR A 45 -1.49 1.27 7.70
C TYR A 45 -1.39 0.86 9.17
N ASP A 46 -1.07 1.79 10.04
CA ASP A 46 -0.90 1.56 11.49
C ASP A 46 -2.19 1.73 12.32
N GLY A 47 -3.33 1.84 11.64
CA GLY A 47 -4.63 2.15 12.27
C GLY A 47 -4.98 3.64 12.33
N ALA A 48 -3.98 4.52 12.13
CA ALA A 48 -4.15 5.97 12.07
C ALA A 48 -3.71 6.57 10.73
N ARG A 49 -2.51 6.22 10.25
CA ARG A 49 -1.91 6.75 9.02
C ARG A 49 -1.39 5.64 8.11
N MET A 50 -1.47 5.91 6.81
CA MET A 50 -0.81 5.14 5.78
C MET A 50 0.64 5.62 5.65
N MET A 51 1.57 4.69 5.49
CA MET A 51 3.00 4.94 5.23
C MET A 51 3.40 4.09 4.02
N PHE A 52 4.21 4.65 3.13
CA PHE A 52 4.76 3.92 1.99
C PHE A 52 6.24 3.69 2.19
N TYR A 53 6.70 2.51 1.81
CA TYR A 53 8.08 2.11 1.92
C TYR A 53 8.56 1.57 0.58
N GLN A 54 9.67 2.07 0.08
CA GLN A 54 10.26 1.64 -1.18
C GLN A 54 11.57 0.89 -0.92
N LEU A 55 11.78 -0.21 -1.63
CA LEU A 55 13.03 -0.98 -1.56
C LEU A 55 14.14 -0.22 -2.28
N SER A 56 15.20 0.13 -1.56
CA SER A 56 16.40 0.79 -2.09
C SER A 56 17.64 0.20 -1.44
N GLY A 57 18.58 -0.31 -2.26
CA GLY A 57 19.83 -0.88 -1.76
C GLY A 57 19.65 -2.04 -0.78
N GLY A 58 18.57 -2.82 -0.91
CA GLY A 58 18.27 -3.97 -0.05
C GLY A 58 17.57 -3.63 1.28
N ALA A 59 17.20 -2.38 1.50
CA ALA A 59 16.43 -1.95 2.66
C ALA A 59 15.23 -1.07 2.26
N TYR A 60 14.21 -1.03 3.11
CA TYR A 60 13.05 -0.19 2.89
C TYR A 60 13.27 1.22 3.46
N ALA A 61 12.98 2.23 2.65
CA ALA A 61 12.96 3.63 3.05
C ALA A 61 11.54 4.19 2.95
N GLU A 62 11.10 4.97 3.93
CA GLU A 62 9.79 5.62 3.88
C GLU A 62 9.76 6.70 2.79
N VAL A 63 8.74 6.66 1.94
CA VAL A 63 8.51 7.60 0.85
C VAL A 63 7.13 8.23 0.97
N LYS A 64 6.95 9.43 0.41
CA LYS A 64 5.66 10.13 0.45
C LYS A 64 4.73 9.67 -0.67
N GLU A 65 5.29 9.41 -1.84
CA GLU A 65 4.59 9.09 -3.07
C GLU A 65 4.79 7.62 -3.43
N SER A 66 3.78 7.02 -4.04
CA SER A 66 3.85 5.65 -4.52
C SER A 66 4.57 5.58 -5.86
N ALA A 67 5.50 4.63 -5.99
CA ALA A 67 6.11 4.28 -7.27
C ALA A 67 5.17 3.42 -8.12
N ALA A 68 4.38 2.54 -7.49
CA ALA A 68 3.39 1.68 -8.16
C ALA A 68 2.16 2.46 -8.67
N LEU A 69 1.75 3.51 -7.95
CA LEU A 69 0.59 4.34 -8.29
C LEU A 69 0.99 5.82 -8.35
N PRO A 70 1.43 6.31 -9.53
CA PRO A 70 1.82 7.69 -9.71
C PRO A 70 0.76 8.66 -9.20
N ARG A 71 1.20 9.72 -8.51
CA ARG A 71 0.35 10.78 -7.93
C ARG A 71 -0.49 10.34 -6.71
N VAL A 72 -0.41 9.09 -6.29
CA VAL A 72 -0.90 8.66 -4.98
C VAL A 72 0.17 8.96 -3.94
N ASN A 73 -0.18 9.70 -2.90
CA ASN A 73 0.64 9.85 -1.71
C ASN A 73 -0.04 9.28 -0.47
N SER A 74 0.76 8.98 0.54
CA SER A 74 0.33 8.38 1.79
C SER A 74 -0.73 9.21 2.53
N GLN A 75 -0.69 10.55 2.41
CA GLN A 75 -1.65 11.45 3.05
C GLN A 75 -3.05 11.32 2.43
N ILE A 76 -3.15 11.27 1.11
CA ILE A 76 -4.42 11.10 0.39
C ILE A 76 -5.06 9.76 0.74
N VAL A 77 -4.27 8.69 0.79
CA VAL A 77 -4.79 7.36 1.18
C VAL A 77 -5.25 7.36 2.63
N THR A 78 -4.48 8.00 3.53
CA THR A 78 -4.89 8.17 4.93
C THR A 78 -6.23 8.90 5.04
N GLN A 79 -6.40 9.98 4.28
CA GLN A 79 -7.64 10.75 4.24
C GLN A 79 -8.82 9.90 3.74
N PHE A 80 -8.66 9.15 2.65
CA PHE A 80 -9.74 8.31 2.15
C PHE A 80 -10.14 7.20 3.12
N ILE A 81 -9.18 6.62 3.87
CA ILE A 81 -9.49 5.64 4.91
C ILE A 81 -10.26 6.29 6.06
N ALA A 82 -9.92 7.53 6.45
CA ALA A 82 -10.68 8.25 7.47
C ALA A 82 -12.12 8.54 7.01
N GLU A 83 -12.28 9.03 5.79
CA GLU A 83 -13.58 9.36 5.19
C GLU A 83 -14.45 8.12 4.97
N SER A 84 -13.86 6.95 4.68
CA SER A 84 -14.63 5.71 4.53
C SER A 84 -15.31 5.25 5.82
N ARG A 85 -14.86 5.75 6.99
CA ARG A 85 -15.50 5.47 8.29
C ARG A 85 -16.73 6.33 8.53
N THR A 86 -16.88 7.44 7.81
CA THR A 86 -17.95 8.43 8.03
C THR A 86 -18.93 8.53 6.86
N LEU A 87 -18.47 8.30 5.63
CA LEU A 87 -19.28 8.43 4.43
C LEU A 87 -19.96 7.11 4.07
N GLU A 88 -21.18 7.22 3.56
CA GLU A 88 -21.84 6.11 2.88
C GLU A 88 -21.00 5.63 1.69
N ARG A 89 -21.00 4.32 1.47
CA ARG A 89 -20.12 3.67 0.48
C ARG A 89 -20.19 4.29 -0.91
N LEU A 90 -21.39 4.68 -1.36
CA LEU A 90 -21.58 5.28 -2.68
C LEU A 90 -20.96 6.68 -2.78
N ASP A 91 -21.08 7.48 -1.73
CA ASP A 91 -20.54 8.84 -1.70
C ASP A 91 -19.02 8.83 -1.57
N TRP A 92 -18.49 7.90 -0.76
CA TRP A 92 -17.06 7.64 -0.71
C TRP A 92 -16.49 7.24 -2.08
N LEU A 93 -17.13 6.30 -2.79
CA LEU A 93 -16.69 5.90 -4.13
C LEU A 93 -16.75 7.05 -5.14
N ARG A 94 -17.78 7.90 -5.09
CA ARG A 94 -17.87 9.09 -5.95
C ARG A 94 -16.72 10.05 -5.68
N ARG A 95 -16.40 10.28 -4.40
CA ARG A 95 -15.31 11.17 -3.98
C ARG A 95 -13.95 10.68 -4.45
N VAL A 96 -13.62 9.40 -4.22
CA VAL A 96 -12.37 8.80 -4.69
C VAL A 96 -12.26 8.88 -6.22
N ARG A 97 -13.34 8.59 -6.94
CA ARG A 97 -13.36 8.70 -8.42
C ARG A 97 -13.19 10.13 -8.92
N ALA A 98 -13.80 11.11 -8.26
CA ALA A 98 -13.65 12.52 -8.64
C ALA A 98 -12.19 12.97 -8.47
N TRP A 99 -11.59 12.63 -7.34
CA TRP A 99 -10.17 12.87 -7.09
C TRP A 99 -9.28 12.19 -8.13
N ALA A 100 -9.52 10.91 -8.43
CA ALA A 100 -8.70 10.16 -9.39
C ALA A 100 -8.75 10.77 -10.80
N ARG A 101 -9.85 11.42 -11.19
CA ARG A 101 -9.93 12.13 -12.48
C ARG A 101 -9.10 13.40 -12.48
N THR A 102 -9.22 14.24 -11.45
CA THR A 102 -8.42 15.47 -11.33
C THR A 102 -6.93 15.17 -11.14
N ALA A 103 -6.63 14.03 -10.52
CA ALA A 103 -5.27 13.58 -10.33
C ALA A 103 -4.69 12.96 -11.60
N CYS A 104 -5.40 12.79 -12.72
CA CYS A 104 -4.84 12.30 -14.00
C CYS A 104 -4.77 13.37 -15.09
N GLU A 105 -5.29 14.58 -14.84
CA GLU A 105 -5.13 15.77 -15.71
C GLU A 105 -3.76 16.43 -15.46
#